data_AF-A0A9J6GTG5-F1
#
_entry.id   AF-A0A9J6GTG5-F1
#
_cell.length_a   1.000
_cell.length_b   1.000
_cell.length_c   1.000
_cell.angle_alpha   90.00
_cell.angle_beta   90.00
_cell.angle_gamma   90.00
#
_symmetry.space_group_name_H-M   'P 1'
#
loop_
_entity.id
_entity.type
_entity.pdbx_description
1 polymer ?
#
loop_
_entity_poly.entity_id
_entity_poly.type
_entity_poly.pdbx_seq_one_letter_code
_entity_poly.pdbx_strand_id
1 'polypeptide(L)'
;MTTHKAMLLTCHYTLLGILEELLPALKTKLETMRPEERHCALLVDEMQPTPGLDFDPTVKKPTGMVTVPLANPRAEGDVTYANHSLVVMLTGLASRWKQFLAYHLTGKADYLL
;
A
#
# COMPACT_ATOMS: atom_id res chain seq x y z
N MET A 1 -12.12 15.64 6.04
CA MET A 1 -10.94 15.32 5.22
C MET A 1 -10.02 14.41 6.04
N THR A 2 -10.56 13.30 6.55
CA THR A 2 -10.01 12.60 7.74
C THR A 2 -10.03 11.08 7.61
N THR A 3 -10.63 10.54 6.55
CA THR A 3 -10.85 9.10 6.36
C THR A 3 -9.62 8.36 5.81
N HIS A 4 -8.72 9.05 5.10
CA HIS A 4 -7.51 8.41 4.56
C HIS A 4 -6.47 8.09 5.63
N LYS A 5 -6.33 8.93 6.67
CA LYS A 5 -5.43 8.65 7.81
C LYS A 5 -5.92 7.47 8.65
N ALA A 6 -7.23 7.31 8.80
CA ALA A 6 -7.79 6.23 9.62
C ALA A 6 -7.55 4.84 9.02
N MET A 7 -7.62 4.72 7.68
CA MET A 7 -7.44 3.41 7.02
C MET A 7 -5.99 2.93 7.05
N LEU A 8 -5.01 3.83 6.92
CA LEU A 8 -3.60 3.51 7.14
C LEU A 8 -3.36 3.06 8.59
N LEU A 9 -4.02 3.72 9.56
CA LEU A 9 -3.92 3.39 10.99
C LEU A 9 -4.59 2.06 11.40
N THR A 10 -5.54 1.54 10.62
CA THR A 10 -6.10 0.19 10.86
C THR A 10 -5.36 -0.90 10.10
N CYS A 11 -4.56 -0.52 9.10
CA CYS A 11 -3.72 -1.40 8.29
C CYS A 11 -2.30 -1.56 8.85
N HIS A 12 -2.11 -1.42 10.17
CA HIS A 12 -0.83 -1.64 10.85
C HIS A 12 -0.43 -3.13 10.94
N TYR A 13 -1.25 -4.04 10.41
CA TYR A 13 -1.05 -5.49 10.56
C TYR A 13 -0.48 -6.18 9.33
N THR A 14 -0.40 -5.51 8.18
CA THR A 14 -0.02 -6.18 6.94
C THR A 14 1.46 -6.00 6.62
N LEU A 15 2.09 -7.11 6.25
CA LEU A 15 3.39 -7.11 5.62
C LEU A 15 3.32 -6.28 4.33
N LEU A 16 4.38 -5.53 4.05
CA LEU A 16 4.51 -4.73 2.83
C LEU A 16 4.36 -5.64 1.61
N GLY A 17 3.53 -5.25 0.63
CA GLY A 17 3.15 -6.10 -0.50
C GLY A 17 1.65 -6.30 -0.64
N ILE A 18 1.25 -7.48 -1.13
CA ILE A 18 -0.15 -7.84 -1.34
C ILE A 18 -0.79 -8.19 0.00
N LEU A 19 -1.94 -7.58 0.28
CA LEU A 19 -2.73 -7.83 1.48
C LEU A 19 -3.56 -9.11 1.29
N GLU A 20 -2.89 -10.26 1.30
CA GLU A 20 -3.52 -11.57 1.09
C GLU A 20 -4.63 -11.85 2.09
N GLU A 21 -4.50 -11.33 3.32
CA GLU A 21 -5.51 -11.43 4.38
C GLU A 21 -6.85 -10.77 4.02
N LEU A 22 -6.83 -9.77 3.13
CA LEU A 22 -8.04 -9.09 2.67
C LEU A 22 -8.68 -9.78 1.45
N LEU A 23 -7.99 -10.70 0.78
CA LEU A 23 -8.51 -11.39 -0.40
C LEU A 23 -9.74 -12.27 -0.09
N PRO A 24 -9.79 -13.05 1.01
CA PRO A 24 -11.00 -13.78 1.39
C PRO A 24 -12.20 -12.85 1.61
N ALA A 25 -12.00 -11.73 2.29
CA ALA A 25 -13.06 -10.75 2.54
C ALA A 25 -13.56 -10.10 1.23
N LEU A 26 -12.64 -9.81 0.30
CA LEU A 26 -12.98 -9.33 -1.03
C LEU A 26 -13.77 -10.38 -1.83
N LYS A 27 -13.39 -11.66 -1.75
CA LYS A 27 -14.13 -12.75 -2.40
C LYS A 27 -15.58 -12.82 -1.91
N THR A 28 -15.78 -12.85 -0.59
CA THR A 28 -17.13 -12.87 0.01
C THR A 28 -17.95 -11.67 -0.44
N LYS A 29 -17.34 -10.48 -0.52
CA LYS A 29 -18.00 -9.27 -1.01
C LYS A 29 -18.46 -9.42 -2.47
N LEU A 30 -17.60 -9.93 -3.35
CA LEU A 30 -17.92 -10.15 -4.77
C LEU A 30 -19.03 -11.17 -4.98
N GLU A 31 -19.13 -12.19 -4.12
CA GLU A 31 -20.21 -13.19 -4.16
C GLU A 31 -21.58 -12.57 -3.91
N THR A 32 -21.66 -11.53 -3.07
CA THR A 32 -22.91 -10.80 -2.81
C THR A 32 -23.26 -9.73 -3.86
N MET A 33 -22.36 -9.47 -4.81
CA MET A 33 -22.53 -8.45 -5.84
C MET A 33 -23.21 -9.00 -7.09
N ARG A 34 -24.01 -8.13 -7.73
CA ARG A 34 -24.58 -8.41 -9.05
C ARG A 34 -23.46 -8.48 -10.11
N PRO A 35 -23.65 -9.22 -11.21
CA PRO A 35 -22.63 -9.38 -12.24
C PRO A 35 -22.03 -8.06 -12.75
N GLU A 36 -22.86 -7.03 -12.90
CA GLU A 36 -22.43 -5.72 -13.41
C GLU A 36 -21.53 -4.98 -12.41
N GLU A 37 -21.73 -5.21 -11.11
CA GLU A 37 -21.00 -4.57 -10.02
C GLU A 37 -19.61 -5.17 -9.78
N ARG A 38 -19.37 -6.37 -10.34
CA ARG A 38 -18.07 -7.06 -10.28
C ARG A 38 -17.05 -6.45 -11.24
N HIS A 39 -17.50 -5.70 -12.24
CA HIS A 39 -16.60 -4.96 -13.12
C HIS A 39 -15.87 -3.88 -12.31
N CYS A 40 -14.55 -3.99 -12.26
CA CYS A 40 -13.69 -3.09 -11.51
C CYS A 40 -12.49 -2.64 -12.35
N ALA A 41 -11.93 -1.50 -11.98
CA ALA A 41 -10.65 -1.03 -12.47
C ALA A 41 -9.59 -1.16 -11.37
N LEU A 42 -8.38 -1.53 -11.77
CA LEU A 42 -7.20 -1.46 -10.95
C LEU A 42 -6.65 -0.03 -10.99
N LEU A 43 -6.53 0.58 -9.83
CA LEU A 43 -5.92 1.89 -9.66
C LEU A 43 -4.60 1.73 -8.93
N VAL A 44 -3.61 2.48 -9.40
CA VAL A 44 -2.32 2.63 -8.74
C VAL A 44 -2.18 4.11 -8.43
N ASP A 45 -1.93 4.43 -7.17
CA ASP A 45 -1.76 5.80 -6.70
C ASP A 45 -0.46 5.91 -5.91
N GLU A 46 0.12 7.10 -5.92
CA GLU A 46 1.34 7.40 -5.19
C GLU A 46 1.03 8.39 -4.06
N MET A 47 1.27 7.95 -2.83
CA MET A 47 1.10 8.77 -1.64
C MET A 47 2.49 9.16 -1.11
N GLN A 48 2.66 10.40 -0.69
CA GLN A 48 3.91 10.90 -0.11
C GLN A 48 3.81 10.93 1.42
N PRO A 49 4.23 9.86 2.15
CA PRO A 49 4.32 9.90 3.60
C PRO A 49 5.44 10.83 4.09
N THR A 50 5.33 11.29 5.33
CA THR A 50 6.45 11.96 6.00
C THR A 50 7.56 10.94 6.22
N PRO A 51 8.79 11.19 5.72
CA PRO A 51 9.90 10.27 5.92
C PRO A 51 10.26 10.17 7.40
N GLY A 52 10.46 8.95 7.88
CA GLY A 52 10.81 8.67 9.27
C GLY A 52 10.83 7.18 9.56
N LEU A 53 11.52 6.81 10.64
CA LEU A 53 11.46 5.47 11.20
C LEU A 53 10.38 5.47 12.28
N ASP A 54 9.43 4.55 12.16
CA ASP A 54 8.48 4.26 13.23
C ASP A 54 8.74 2.85 13.75
N PHE A 55 8.52 2.64 15.05
CA PHE A 55 8.67 1.33 15.64
C PHE A 55 7.29 0.77 15.95
N ASP A 56 6.93 -0.33 15.28
CA ASP A 56 5.69 -1.01 15.60
C ASP A 56 5.90 -1.91 16.83
N PRO A 57 5.32 -1.59 18.00
CA PRO A 57 5.49 -2.40 19.22
C PRO A 57 4.82 -3.77 19.11
N THR A 58 3.88 -3.95 18.19
CA THR A 58 3.13 -5.19 17.98
C THR A 58 3.93 -6.17 17.15
N VAL A 59 4.52 -5.70 16.05
CA VAL A 59 5.37 -6.52 15.17
C VAL A 59 6.82 -6.60 15.67
N LYS A 60 7.18 -5.72 16.61
CA LYS A 60 8.55 -5.53 17.14
C LYS A 60 9.57 -5.31 16.03
N LYS A 61 9.17 -4.62 14.98
CA LYS A 61 10.00 -4.33 13.81
C LYS A 61 10.00 -2.84 13.51
N PRO A 62 11.15 -2.29 13.06
CA PRO A 62 11.19 -0.95 12.51
C PRO A 62 10.46 -0.91 11.16
N THR A 63 9.61 0.11 10.99
CA THR A 63 8.84 0.40 9.77
C THR A 63 9.30 1.75 9.21
N GLY A 64 9.19 1.95 7.89
CA GLY A 64 9.63 3.19 7.23
C GLY A 64 10.84 3.02 6.30
N MET A 65 11.30 1.78 6.12
CA MET A 65 12.32 1.43 5.13
C MET A 65 11.70 1.19 3.76
N VAL A 66 12.49 1.41 2.71
CA VAL A 66 12.09 1.07 1.34
C VAL A 66 11.92 -0.43 1.18
N THR A 67 10.88 -0.84 0.45
CA THR A 67 10.52 -2.26 0.22
C THR A 67 10.69 -2.73 -1.20
N VAL A 68 10.84 -1.80 -2.14
CA VAL A 68 11.12 -2.09 -3.53
C VAL A 68 12.62 -1.92 -3.76
N PRO A 69 13.33 -2.90 -4.36
CA PRO A 69 14.74 -2.73 -4.70
C PRO A 69 14.93 -1.44 -5.52
N LEU A 70 15.81 -0.55 -5.07
CA LEU A 70 16.16 0.64 -5.84
C LEU A 70 16.86 0.19 -7.12
N ALA A 71 16.48 0.78 -8.27
CA ALA A 71 17.07 0.46 -9.57
C ALA A 71 18.61 0.62 -9.58
N ASN A 72 19.12 1.55 -8.76
CA ASN A 72 20.52 1.69 -8.42
C ASN A 72 20.67 1.50 -6.91
N PRO A 73 21.11 0.31 -6.43
CA PRO A 73 21.45 0.15 -5.03
C PRO A 73 22.58 1.14 -4.70
N ARG A 74 22.34 2.05 -3.75
CA ARG A 74 23.45 2.77 -3.12
C ARG A 74 24.30 1.76 -2.34
N ALA A 75 25.56 2.13 -2.09
CA ALA A 75 26.55 1.28 -1.43
C ALA A 75 25.97 0.55 -0.21
N GLU A 76 26.40 -0.70 -0.03
CA GLU A 76 25.99 -1.61 1.04
C GLU A 76 26.15 -0.89 2.40
N GLY A 77 25.03 -0.52 3.02
CA GLY A 77 24.99 0.23 4.29
C GLY A 77 24.19 1.53 4.29
N ASP A 78 23.73 2.04 3.13
CA ASP A 78 22.95 3.28 3.09
C ASP A 78 21.46 3.02 3.42
N VAL A 79 21.05 3.40 4.63
CA VAL A 79 19.66 3.28 5.09
C VAL A 79 18.81 4.31 4.38
N THR A 80 18.07 3.88 3.35
CA THR A 80 17.13 4.75 2.64
C THR A 80 15.77 4.72 3.32
N TYR A 81 15.35 5.86 3.89
CA TYR A 81 13.99 6.03 4.38
C TYR A 81 13.00 6.16 3.22
N ALA A 82 11.86 5.50 3.33
CA ALA A 82 10.79 5.64 2.36
C ALA A 82 10.15 7.04 2.48
N ASN A 83 10.00 7.71 1.35
CA ASN A 83 9.36 9.01 1.21
C ASN A 83 8.12 8.95 0.31
N HIS A 84 7.91 7.82 -0.35
CA HIS A 84 6.76 7.55 -1.21
C HIS A 84 6.16 6.19 -0.84
N SER A 85 4.86 6.04 -1.08
CA SER A 85 4.11 4.81 -0.89
C SER A 85 3.25 4.59 -2.12
N LEU A 86 3.56 3.53 -2.85
CA LEU A 86 2.76 3.05 -3.96
C LEU A 86 1.59 2.27 -3.39
N VAL A 87 0.37 2.65 -3.73
CA VAL A 87 -0.84 2.02 -3.25
C VAL A 87 -1.61 1.45 -4.43
N VAL A 88 -1.97 0.17 -4.34
CA VAL A 88 -2.77 -0.53 -5.34
C VAL A 88 -4.16 -0.78 -4.77
N MET A 89 -5.18 -0.34 -5.48
CA MET A 89 -6.57 -0.47 -5.08
C MET A 89 -7.48 -0.87 -6.24
N LEU A 90 -8.58 -1.54 -5.93
CA LEU A 90 -9.67 -1.80 -6.86
C LEU A 90 -10.78 -0.77 -6.65
N THR A 91 -11.38 -0.32 -7.75
CA THR A 91 -12.61 0.47 -7.73
C THR A 91 -13.67 -0.17 -8.59
N GLY A 92 -14.92 -0.20 -8.12
CA GLY A 92 -16.06 -0.61 -8.94
C GLY A 92 -16.34 0.38 -10.07
N LEU A 93 -16.72 -0.14 -11.23
CA LEU A 93 -17.10 0.66 -12.40
C LEU A 93 -18.60 0.97 -12.41
N ALA A 94 -19.44 -0.02 -12.14
CA ALA A 94 -20.91 0.15 -12.13
C ALA A 94 -21.45 0.65 -10.79
N SER A 95 -20.79 0.31 -9.68
CA SER A 95 -21.16 0.74 -8.34
C SER A 95 -19.96 1.32 -7.58
N ARG A 96 -20.23 2.27 -6.68
CA ARG A 96 -19.18 2.98 -5.94
C ARG A 96 -18.68 2.13 -4.78
N TRP A 97 -17.61 1.38 -5.03
CA TRP A 97 -16.85 0.72 -3.98
C TRP A 97 -15.35 0.82 -4.25
N LYS A 98 -14.54 0.84 -3.19
CA LYS A 98 -13.08 0.80 -3.26
C LYS A 98 -12.53 -0.26 -2.31
N GLN A 99 -11.43 -0.89 -2.66
CA GLN A 99 -10.73 -1.86 -1.81
C GLN A 99 -9.23 -1.73 -2.01
N PHE A 100 -8.47 -1.64 -0.93
CA PHE A 100 -7.01 -1.67 -0.99
C PHE A 100 -6.53 -3.12 -1.12
N LEU A 101 -5.57 -3.34 -2.02
CA LEU A 101 -5.02 -4.66 -2.35
C LEU A 101 -3.55 -4.80 -2.01
N ALA A 102 -2.76 -3.76 -2.25
CA ALA A 102 -1.33 -3.78 -1.97
C ALA A 102 -0.82 -2.39 -1.61
N TYR A 103 0.26 -2.34 -0.86
CA TYR A 103 1.08 -1.14 -0.80
C TYR A 103 2.57 -1.49 -0.72
N HIS A 104 3.37 -0.63 -1.33
CA HIS A 104 4.82 -0.72 -1.32
C HIS A 104 5.40 0.63 -0.92
N LEU A 105 6.32 0.62 0.03
CA LEU A 105 7.09 1.80 0.37
C LEU A 105 8.25 1.94 -0.61
N THR A 106 8.32 3.09 -1.26
CA THR A 106 9.35 3.47 -2.23
C THR A 106 10.17 4.63 -1.69
N GLY A 107 11.47 4.58 -1.97
CA GLY A 107 12.38 5.69 -1.73
C GLY A 107 12.56 6.47 -3.02
N LYS A 108 13.02 7.72 -2.92
CA LYS A 108 13.55 8.43 -4.07
C LYS A 108 14.73 7.60 -4.60
N ALA A 109 14.54 6.89 -5.71
CA ALA A 109 15.66 6.69 -6.60
C ALA A 109 16.00 8.10 -7.09
N ASP A 110 17.25 8.52 -6.93
CA ASP A 110 17.72 9.72 -7.61
C ASP A 110 17.50 9.47 -9.12
N TYR A 111 16.37 9.95 -9.65
CA TYR A 111 16.19 10.16 -11.07
C TYR A 111 17.19 11.26 -11.42
N LEU A 112 18.43 10.87 -11.66
CA LEU A 112 19.39 11.67 -12.43
C LEU A 112 18.82 11.78 -13.84
N LEU A 113 18.00 12.81 -14.04
CA LEU A 113 18.17 13.73 -15.16
C LEU A 113 19.07 14.86 -14.69
#